data_AF-A0A920QBZ2-F1
#
_entry.id   AF-A0A920QBZ2-F1
#
_cell.length_a   1.000
_cell.length_b   1.000
_cell.length_c   1.000
_cell.angle_alpha   90.00
_cell.angle_beta   90.00
_cell.angle_gamma   90.00
#
_symmetry.space_group_name_H-M   'P 1'
#
loop_
_entity.id
_entity.type
_entity.pdbx_description
1 polymer ?
#
loop_
_entity_poly.entity_id
_entity_poly.type
_entity_poly.pdbx_seq_one_letter_code
_entity_poly.pdbx_strand_id
1 'polypeptide(L)'
;MELKGPPLSVAKDDHNNWTKAAEGFAKKNNVSLNNLETKTIEGKDYLFVQQRELGQLVPELLQESAQQWISQLNFPKNMRWGSYRTRYIRPIRWVVSLWNSKVVPIKLEMLFAGNQTRGHRFLSTGYSKIKHASDYEKQLHGLKVIADFEKRRQSIVSQVRKLEKKHDCHVELDETLLNEVTNLVEWPTVLIGNFEKEFLELPDEVLITSMEIHQRYFPVFNSKKKKSFGEKKLLPNFVTVRNGDSKSLDTVRRGNAKVFVPD
;
A
#
# COMPACT_ATOMS: atom_id res chain seq x y z
N MET A 1 -6.87 33.35 5.13
CA MET A 1 -8.28 33.26 5.56
C MET A 1 -8.71 34.63 6.07
N GLU A 2 -9.97 35.00 5.84
CA GLU A 2 -10.53 36.26 6.34
C GLU A 2 -11.53 35.95 7.46
N LEU A 3 -11.32 36.55 8.63
CA LEU A 3 -12.12 36.29 9.82
C LEU A 3 -12.93 37.54 10.20
N LYS A 4 -14.26 37.37 10.29
CA LYS A 4 -15.19 38.44 10.71
C LYS A 4 -15.19 38.59 12.23
N GLY A 5 -14.98 39.81 12.67
CA GLY A 5 -15.00 40.24 14.07
C GLY A 5 -16.28 40.97 14.46
N PRO A 6 -16.28 41.62 15.64
CA PRO A 6 -17.43 42.38 16.12
C PRO A 6 -17.73 43.59 15.21
N PRO A 7 -18.98 44.12 15.25
CA PRO A 7 -19.31 45.38 14.59
C PRO A 7 -18.38 46.51 15.07
N LEU A 8 -18.04 47.45 14.17
CA LEU A 8 -17.19 48.58 14.49
C LEU A 8 -17.77 49.43 15.63
N SER A 9 -19.09 49.53 15.71
CA SER A 9 -19.83 50.22 16.77
C SER A 9 -19.64 49.62 18.18
N VAL A 10 -19.17 48.37 18.27
CA VAL A 10 -18.85 47.69 19.54
C VAL A 10 -17.33 47.60 19.73
N ALA A 11 -16.57 47.71 18.64
CA ALA A 11 -15.12 47.64 18.62
C ALA A 11 -14.43 48.97 18.97
N LYS A 12 -15.11 50.10 18.78
CA LYS A 12 -14.62 51.44 19.12
C LYS A 12 -15.52 52.14 20.13
N ASP A 13 -14.91 52.91 21.03
CA ASP A 13 -15.61 53.77 21.98
C ASP A 13 -15.88 55.17 21.39
N ASP A 14 -16.55 56.01 22.18
CA ASP A 14 -16.91 57.40 21.81
C ASP A 14 -15.69 58.32 21.61
N HIS A 15 -14.49 57.85 21.98
CA HIS A 15 -13.21 58.55 21.80
C HIS A 15 -12.37 57.92 20.67
N ASN A 16 -12.95 57.02 19.88
CA ASN A 16 -12.32 56.33 18.76
C ASN A 16 -11.19 55.37 19.17
N ASN A 17 -11.11 54.98 20.45
CA ASN A 17 -10.18 53.99 20.96
C ASN A 17 -10.72 52.56 20.82
N TRP A 18 -9.82 51.58 20.79
CA TRP A 18 -10.19 50.17 20.75
C TRP A 18 -10.78 49.69 22.07
N THR A 19 -11.95 49.04 22.00
CA THR A 19 -12.59 48.45 23.17
C THR A 19 -12.03 47.07 23.50
N LYS A 20 -12.38 46.53 24.68
CA LYS A 20 -12.07 45.14 25.06
C LYS A 20 -12.54 44.09 24.04
N ALA A 21 -13.60 44.39 23.28
CA ALA A 21 -14.10 43.50 22.23
C ALA A 21 -13.12 43.42 21.05
N ALA A 22 -12.56 44.56 20.65
CA ALA A 22 -11.51 44.62 19.62
C ALA A 22 -10.21 43.96 20.11
N GLU A 23 -9.80 44.22 21.35
CA GLU A 23 -8.63 43.60 21.97
C GLU A 23 -8.75 42.08 22.07
N GLY A 24 -9.89 41.58 22.53
CA GLY A 24 -10.17 40.15 22.61
C GLY A 24 -10.16 39.47 21.24
N PHE A 25 -10.73 40.14 20.22
CA PHE A 25 -10.71 39.65 18.86
C PHE A 25 -9.30 39.63 18.26
N ALA A 26 -8.50 40.69 18.46
CA ALA A 26 -7.11 40.74 18.01
C ALA A 26 -6.25 39.67 18.69
N LYS A 27 -6.40 39.49 20.01
CA LYS A 27 -5.70 38.47 20.80
C LYS A 27 -6.06 37.05 20.36
N LYS A 28 -7.34 36.77 20.13
CA LYS A 28 -7.81 35.44 19.67
C LYS A 28 -7.20 35.06 18.32
N ASN A 29 -6.99 36.03 17.44
CA ASN A 29 -6.44 35.81 16.10
C ASN A 29 -4.93 36.08 16.01
N ASN A 30 -4.27 36.30 17.15
CA ASN A 30 -2.83 36.52 17.27
C ASN A 30 -2.29 37.66 16.39
N VAL A 31 -3.02 38.76 16.30
CA VAL A 31 -2.64 39.97 15.55
C VAL A 31 -2.65 41.21 16.44
N SER A 32 -1.88 42.23 16.10
CA SER A 32 -1.95 43.53 16.77
C SER A 32 -3.22 44.29 16.37
N LEU A 33 -3.73 45.14 17.26
CA LEU A 33 -4.87 46.04 16.99
C LEU A 33 -4.68 46.90 15.73
N ASN A 34 -3.44 47.27 15.39
CA ASN A 34 -3.11 48.06 14.20
C ASN A 34 -3.29 47.31 12.88
N ASN A 35 -3.43 45.99 12.91
CA ASN A 35 -3.62 45.14 11.74
C ASN A 35 -5.09 44.74 11.54
N LEU A 36 -6.01 45.34 12.29
CA LEU A 36 -7.44 45.18 12.11
C LEU A 36 -7.92 46.00 10.91
N GLU A 37 -8.59 45.35 9.98
CA GLU A 37 -9.24 46.01 8.85
C GLU A 37 -10.72 46.23 9.16
N THR A 38 -11.32 47.28 8.60
CA THR A 38 -12.77 47.49 8.66
C THR A 38 -13.36 47.18 7.30
N LYS A 39 -14.45 46.39 7.25
CA LYS A 39 -15.23 46.22 6.02
C LYS A 39 -16.72 46.37 6.28
N THR A 40 -17.40 47.00 5.33
CA THR A 40 -18.85 47.16 5.33
C THR A 40 -19.51 45.93 4.71
N ILE A 41 -20.44 45.32 5.44
CA ILE A 41 -21.30 44.23 4.97
C ILE A 41 -22.74 44.62 5.24
N GLU A 42 -23.57 44.64 4.19
CA GLU A 42 -25.00 44.99 4.28
C GLU A 42 -25.25 46.32 5.02
N GLY A 43 -24.40 47.32 4.75
CA GLY A 43 -24.49 48.66 5.35
C GLY A 43 -23.98 48.78 6.79
N LYS A 44 -23.36 47.74 7.35
CA LYS A 44 -22.74 47.78 8.69
C LYS A 44 -21.25 47.48 8.63
N ASP A 45 -20.47 48.26 9.38
CA ASP A 45 -19.02 48.09 9.47
C ASP A 45 -18.66 47.03 10.51
N TYR A 46 -17.75 46.13 10.15
CA TYR A 46 -17.21 45.09 11.02
C TYR A 46 -15.69 45.10 10.99
N LEU A 47 -15.08 44.66 12.10
CA LEU A 47 -13.66 44.34 12.11
C LEU A 47 -13.37 43.04 11.36
N PHE A 48 -12.22 43.01 10.71
CA PHE A 48 -11.70 41.88 9.99
C PHE A 48 -10.22 41.69 10.28
N VAL A 49 -9.80 40.43 10.25
CA VAL A 49 -8.38 40.05 10.24
C VAL A 49 -8.12 39.24 8.99
N GLN A 50 -7.14 39.68 8.20
CA GLN A 50 -6.52 38.83 7.19
C GLN A 50 -5.45 37.97 7.86
N GLN A 51 -5.78 36.70 8.08
CA GLN A 51 -4.80 35.73 8.55
C GLN A 51 -4.11 35.11 7.33
N ARG A 52 -2.82 35.41 7.16
CA ARG A 52 -1.97 34.72 6.20
C ARG A 52 -1.35 33.51 6.88
N GLU A 53 -1.85 32.34 6.51
CA GLU A 53 -1.18 31.09 6.85
C GLU A 53 -0.10 30.87 5.79
N LEU A 54 1.16 30.98 6.19
CA LEU A 54 2.27 30.67 5.31
C LEU A 54 2.32 29.16 5.13
N GLY A 55 2.40 28.72 3.87
CA GLY A 55 2.62 27.32 3.58
C GLY A 55 3.94 26.84 4.20
N GLN A 56 3.94 25.62 4.72
CA GLN A 56 5.16 24.96 5.21
C GLN A 56 5.85 24.22 4.07
N LEU A 57 7.15 23.99 4.20
CA LEU A 57 7.88 23.17 3.23
C LEU A 57 7.40 21.73 3.35
N VAL A 58 7.01 21.11 2.23
CA VAL A 58 6.53 19.72 2.20
C VAL A 58 7.48 18.73 2.90
N PRO A 59 8.82 18.81 2.74
CA PRO A 59 9.75 17.97 3.51
C PRO A 59 9.62 18.07 5.03
N GLU A 60 9.33 19.26 5.57
CA GLU A 60 9.18 19.48 7.02
C GLU A 60 7.90 18.81 7.52
N LEU A 61 6.78 19.01 6.80
CA LEU A 61 5.50 18.35 7.06
C LEU A 61 5.62 16.82 7.01
N LEU A 62 6.32 16.29 6.00
CA LEU A 62 6.56 14.85 5.85
C LEU A 62 7.43 14.31 6.98
N GLN A 63 8.48 15.03 7.37
CA GLN A 63 9.36 14.64 8.47
C GLN A 63 8.60 14.55 9.80
N GLU A 64 7.76 15.54 10.11
CA GLU A 64 6.96 15.54 11.34
C GLU A 64 5.91 14.42 11.35
N SER A 65 5.23 14.21 10.22
CA SER A 65 4.07 13.31 10.16
C SER A 65 4.44 11.84 9.98
N ALA A 66 5.50 11.53 9.23
CA ALA A 66 5.78 10.16 8.81
C ALA A 66 6.06 9.20 9.98
N GLN A 67 6.75 9.67 11.02
CA GLN A 67 6.97 8.86 12.22
C GLN A 67 5.65 8.52 12.92
N GLN A 68 4.72 9.48 13.00
CA GLN A 68 3.41 9.26 13.58
C GLN A 68 2.60 8.25 12.77
N TRP A 69 2.54 8.40 11.45
CA TRP A 69 1.84 7.47 10.56
C TRP A 69 2.35 6.04 10.71
N ILE A 70 3.66 5.84 10.71
CA ILE A 70 4.27 4.51 10.88
C ILE A 70 3.93 3.92 12.26
N SER A 71 3.92 4.75 13.31
CA SER A 71 3.60 4.30 14.68
C SER A 71 2.13 3.93 14.89
N GLN A 72 1.23 4.48 14.06
CA GLN A 72 -0.22 4.23 14.11
C GLN A 72 -0.65 3.01 13.30
N LEU A 73 0.25 2.40 12.51
CA LEU A 73 -0.05 1.17 11.79
C LEU A 73 -0.34 0.03 12.76
N ASN A 74 -1.58 -0.47 12.73
CA ASN A 74 -2.04 -1.56 13.56
C ASN A 74 -2.19 -2.84 12.74
N PHE A 75 -1.60 -3.92 13.25
CA PHE A 75 -1.67 -5.24 12.64
C PHE A 75 -2.30 -6.24 13.62
N PRO A 76 -2.97 -7.31 13.13
CA PRO A 76 -3.56 -8.34 13.99
C PRO A 76 -2.54 -8.99 14.92
N LYS A 77 -1.29 -9.12 14.46
CA LYS A 77 -0.15 -9.61 15.25
C LYS A 77 1.00 -8.63 15.14
N ASN A 78 1.24 -7.91 16.24
CA ASN A 78 2.36 -7.00 16.39
C ASN A 78 3.52 -7.68 17.11
N MET A 79 4.74 -7.35 16.72
CA MET A 79 5.97 -7.82 17.36
C MET A 79 6.78 -6.64 17.90
N ARG A 80 7.57 -6.90 18.92
CA ARG A 80 8.67 -6.05 19.39
C ARG A 80 9.97 -6.83 19.22
N TRP A 81 11.07 -6.12 19.03
CA TRP A 81 12.36 -6.75 18.73
C TRP A 81 13.44 -6.15 19.61
N GLY A 82 14.25 -7.00 20.25
CA GLY A 82 15.28 -6.56 21.19
C GLY A 82 14.72 -5.66 22.29
N SER A 83 15.38 -4.53 22.52
CA SER A 83 14.98 -3.51 23.50
C SER A 83 14.09 -2.39 22.92
N TYR A 84 13.64 -2.50 21.66
CA TYR A 84 12.88 -1.44 20.98
C TYR A 84 11.42 -1.37 21.43
N ARG A 85 10.85 -0.16 21.47
CA ARG A 85 9.45 0.06 21.89
C ARG A 85 8.47 -0.02 20.73
N THR A 86 8.92 0.35 19.53
CA THR A 86 8.11 0.28 18.29
C THR A 86 7.51 -1.10 18.09
N ARG A 87 6.20 -1.13 17.86
CA ARG A 87 5.45 -2.32 17.46
C ARG A 87 5.28 -2.32 15.95
N TYR A 88 5.60 -3.43 15.31
CA TYR A 88 5.40 -3.61 13.87
C TYR A 88 5.21 -5.10 13.56
N ILE A 89 4.70 -5.43 12.38
CA ILE A 89 4.45 -6.84 12.00
C ILE A 89 5.76 -7.66 11.88
N ARG A 90 6.88 -7.01 11.52
CA ARG A 90 8.23 -7.59 11.36
C ARG A 90 9.31 -6.53 11.61
N PRO A 91 10.60 -6.87 11.78
CA PRO A 91 11.67 -5.87 11.89
C PRO A 91 11.79 -5.05 10.60
N ILE A 92 11.72 -3.74 10.71
CA ILE A 92 12.03 -2.82 9.61
C ILE A 92 13.55 -2.84 9.39
N ARG A 93 13.99 -3.13 8.17
CA ARG A 93 15.42 -3.30 7.84
C ARG A 93 16.04 -2.05 7.23
N TRP A 94 15.27 -1.28 6.47
CA TRP A 94 15.64 0.02 5.92
C TRP A 94 14.35 0.79 5.58
N VAL A 95 14.46 2.10 5.38
CA VAL A 95 13.38 2.96 4.88
C VAL A 95 13.94 3.86 3.80
N VAL A 96 13.25 3.93 2.66
CA VAL A 96 13.53 4.93 1.62
C VAL A 96 12.59 6.11 1.84
N SER A 97 13.15 7.32 1.98
CA SER A 97 12.38 8.54 2.22
C SER A 97 12.96 9.67 1.36
N LEU A 98 12.24 10.03 0.31
CA LEU A 98 12.70 10.99 -0.70
C LEU A 98 11.61 12.00 -1.04
N TRP A 99 11.99 13.27 -1.08
CA TRP A 99 11.26 14.33 -1.74
C TRP A 99 12.08 14.79 -2.95
N ASN A 100 11.62 14.44 -4.15
CA ASN A 100 12.42 14.54 -5.38
C ASN A 100 13.75 13.79 -5.20
N SER A 101 14.89 14.49 -5.27
CA SER A 101 16.22 13.91 -5.03
C SER A 101 16.76 14.08 -3.61
N LYS A 102 16.01 14.74 -2.72
CA LYS A 102 16.46 15.01 -1.35
C LYS A 102 15.93 13.95 -0.39
N VAL A 103 16.78 13.47 0.50
CA VAL A 103 16.34 12.60 1.59
C VAL A 103 15.54 13.42 2.59
N VAL A 104 14.33 12.98 2.89
CA VAL A 104 13.55 13.52 4.02
C VAL A 104 13.94 12.69 5.25
N PRO A 105 14.61 13.28 6.26
CA PRO A 105 15.17 12.53 7.35
C PRO A 105 14.05 12.02 8.25
N ILE A 106 13.90 10.70 8.33
CA ILE A 106 12.97 10.04 9.23
C ILE A 106 13.78 9.12 10.12
N LYS A 107 13.54 9.19 11.44
CA LYS A 107 14.16 8.31 12.42
C LYS A 107 13.09 7.40 13.02
N LEU A 108 13.30 6.09 12.89
CA LEU A 108 12.49 5.06 13.54
C LEU A 108 13.39 4.30 14.50
N GLU A 109 13.35 4.69 15.78
CA GLU A 109 14.27 4.18 16.81
C GLU A 109 15.73 4.38 16.37
N MET A 110 16.46 3.31 16.04
CA MET A 110 17.86 3.36 15.58
C MET A 110 18.00 3.39 14.05
N LEU A 111 16.89 3.29 13.31
CA LEU A 111 16.88 3.27 11.85
C LEU A 111 16.72 4.68 11.30
N PHE A 112 17.65 5.09 10.45
CA PHE A 112 17.56 6.34 9.69
C PHE A 112 17.13 6.04 8.26
N ALA A 113 16.09 6.72 7.81
CA ALA A 113 15.67 6.64 6.42
C ALA A 113 16.74 7.25 5.51
N GLY A 114 16.85 6.72 4.29
CA GLY A 114 17.79 7.18 3.30
C GLY A 114 17.26 6.96 1.90
N ASN A 115 18.18 6.70 0.97
CA ASN A 115 17.84 6.44 -0.43
C ASN A 115 18.39 5.09 -0.94
N GLN A 116 18.75 4.21 -0.02
CA GLN A 116 19.18 2.86 -0.33
C GLN A 116 18.02 1.88 -0.20
N THR A 117 17.89 1.00 -1.18
CA THR A 117 16.91 -0.08 -1.22
C THR A 117 17.59 -1.41 -1.54
N ARG A 118 16.82 -2.49 -1.47
CA ARG A 118 17.22 -3.84 -1.92
C ARG A 118 16.09 -4.40 -2.78
N GLY A 119 16.42 -5.32 -3.68
CA GLY A 119 15.42 -6.02 -4.47
C GLY A 119 15.05 -7.38 -3.90
N HIS A 120 14.56 -8.23 -4.80
CA HIS A 120 14.15 -9.58 -4.48
C HIS A 120 15.30 -10.38 -3.84
N ARG A 121 15.00 -11.05 -2.74
CA ARG A 121 15.98 -11.69 -1.84
C ARG A 121 16.97 -12.63 -2.54
N PHE A 122 16.50 -13.36 -3.54
CA PHE A 122 17.29 -14.39 -4.26
C PHE A 122 17.69 -13.98 -5.68
N LEU A 123 17.05 -12.96 -6.25
CA LEU A 123 17.26 -12.57 -7.65
C LEU A 123 18.00 -11.23 -7.78
N SER A 124 18.30 -10.59 -6.66
CA SER A 124 19.09 -9.37 -6.58
C SER A 124 20.09 -9.50 -5.44
N THR A 125 21.15 -8.71 -5.49
CA THR A 125 22.22 -8.73 -4.51
C THR A 125 22.59 -7.31 -4.08
N GLY A 126 22.92 -7.15 -2.80
CA GLY A 126 23.40 -5.88 -2.26
C GLY A 126 22.33 -4.80 -2.16
N TYR A 127 22.80 -3.57 -1.92
CA TYR A 127 22.00 -2.36 -1.88
C TYR A 127 22.05 -1.63 -3.22
N SER A 128 20.97 -0.95 -3.55
CA SER A 128 20.87 -0.08 -4.71
C SER A 128 20.37 1.30 -4.28
N LYS A 129 20.87 2.35 -4.92
CA LYS A 129 20.48 3.73 -4.61
C LYS A 129 19.34 4.20 -5.52
N ILE A 130 18.34 4.87 -4.96
CA ILE A 130 17.29 5.58 -5.68
C ILE A 130 17.68 7.07 -5.69
N LYS A 131 17.91 7.65 -6.88
CA LYS A 131 18.42 9.03 -7.00
C LYS A 131 17.30 10.06 -6.95
N HIS A 132 16.15 9.75 -7.53
CA HIS A 132 14.96 10.59 -7.51
C HIS A 132 13.75 9.74 -7.10
N ALA A 133 12.81 10.30 -6.35
CA ALA A 133 11.61 9.60 -5.87
C ALA A 133 10.82 8.92 -7.03
N SER A 134 10.73 9.58 -8.19
CA SER A 134 10.09 9.03 -9.39
C SER A 134 10.80 7.80 -9.99
N ASP A 135 12.04 7.52 -9.63
CA ASP A 135 12.78 6.35 -10.12
C ASP A 135 12.41 5.07 -9.37
N TYR A 136 11.65 5.17 -8.27
CA TYR A 136 11.38 4.08 -7.32
C TYR A 136 10.93 2.79 -8.02
N GLU A 137 9.86 2.86 -8.82
CA GLU A 137 9.32 1.68 -9.49
C GLU A 137 10.28 1.09 -10.52
N LYS A 138 10.90 1.95 -11.35
CA LYS A 138 11.86 1.51 -12.38
C LYS A 138 13.07 0.83 -11.75
N GLN A 139 13.61 1.40 -10.68
CA GLN A 139 14.76 0.86 -9.96
C GLN A 139 14.42 -0.49 -9.34
N LEU A 140 13.28 -0.59 -8.63
CA LEU A 140 12.84 -1.85 -8.04
C LEU A 140 12.57 -2.93 -9.09
N HIS A 141 11.98 -2.57 -10.23
CA HIS A 141 11.74 -3.51 -11.31
C HIS A 141 13.06 -4.09 -11.85
N GLY A 142 14.10 -3.26 -12.00
CA GLY A 142 15.46 -3.72 -12.34
C GLY A 142 16.06 -4.69 -11.30
N LEU A 143 15.63 -4.57 -10.05
CA LEU A 143 16.01 -5.45 -8.93
C LEU A 143 15.02 -6.60 -8.71
N LYS A 144 14.20 -6.91 -9.72
CA LYS A 144 13.21 -7.99 -9.71
C LYS A 144 12.12 -7.80 -8.66
N VAL A 145 11.62 -6.57 -8.50
CA VAL A 145 10.45 -6.27 -7.65
C VAL A 145 9.49 -5.40 -8.45
N ILE A 146 8.26 -5.86 -8.65
CA ILE A 146 7.19 -5.02 -9.20
C ILE A 146 6.50 -4.36 -8.01
N ALA A 147 6.79 -3.08 -7.77
CA ALA A 147 6.30 -2.40 -6.56
C ALA A 147 4.80 -2.12 -6.59
N ASP A 148 4.29 -1.72 -7.76
CA ASP A 148 2.88 -1.42 -7.98
C ASP A 148 2.03 -2.70 -7.88
N PHE A 149 0.98 -2.65 -7.07
CA PHE A 149 0.09 -3.78 -6.82
C PHE A 149 -0.70 -4.19 -8.06
N GLU A 150 -1.27 -3.23 -8.79
CA GLU A 150 -2.09 -3.50 -9.98
C GLU A 150 -1.25 -4.06 -11.12
N LYS A 151 -0.02 -3.56 -11.32
CA LYS A 151 0.92 -4.14 -12.30
C LYS A 151 1.30 -5.57 -11.95
N ARG A 152 1.49 -5.89 -10.66
CA ARG A 152 1.72 -7.28 -10.21
C ARG A 152 0.52 -8.17 -10.49
N ARG A 153 -0.68 -7.73 -10.08
CA ARG A 153 -1.93 -8.45 -10.29
C ARG A 153 -2.16 -8.73 -11.78
N GLN A 154 -2.03 -7.72 -12.63
CA GLN A 154 -2.17 -7.86 -14.08
C GLN A 154 -1.14 -8.81 -14.68
N SER A 155 0.11 -8.80 -14.18
CA SER A 155 1.13 -9.76 -14.60
C SER A 155 0.73 -11.21 -14.28
N ILE A 156 0.21 -11.47 -13.08
CA ILE A 156 -0.29 -12.79 -12.68
C ILE A 156 -1.43 -13.22 -13.59
N VAL A 157 -2.46 -12.38 -13.75
CA VAL A 157 -3.62 -12.67 -14.61
C VAL A 157 -3.17 -12.96 -16.05
N SER A 158 -2.29 -12.13 -16.62
CA SER A 158 -1.78 -12.31 -17.98
C SER A 158 -1.06 -13.66 -18.15
N GLN A 159 -0.24 -14.05 -17.17
CA GLN A 159 0.45 -15.33 -17.18
C GLN A 159 -0.52 -16.51 -17.05
N VAL A 160 -1.54 -16.41 -16.19
CA VAL A 160 -2.61 -17.41 -16.08
C VAL A 160 -3.38 -17.55 -17.40
N ARG A 161 -3.79 -16.44 -18.04
CA ARG A 161 -4.50 -16.50 -19.33
C ARG A 161 -3.65 -17.10 -20.45
N LYS A 162 -2.33 -16.89 -20.44
CA LYS A 162 -1.40 -17.56 -21.36
C LYS A 162 -1.33 -19.07 -21.08
N LEU A 163 -1.35 -19.45 -19.81
CA LEU A 163 -1.34 -20.83 -19.37
C LEU A 163 -2.62 -21.56 -19.79
N GLU A 164 -3.80 -20.97 -19.57
CA GLU A 164 -5.10 -21.50 -20.02
C GLU A 164 -5.09 -21.83 -21.51
N LYS A 165 -4.62 -20.89 -22.35
CA LYS A 165 -4.51 -21.08 -23.80
C LYS A 165 -3.54 -22.20 -24.17
N LYS A 166 -2.41 -22.32 -23.45
CA LYS A 166 -1.38 -23.32 -23.71
C LYS A 166 -1.85 -24.74 -23.36
N HIS A 167 -2.67 -24.88 -22.32
CA HIS A 167 -3.07 -26.18 -21.78
C HIS A 167 -4.53 -26.56 -22.09
N ASP A 168 -5.25 -25.72 -22.85
CA ASP A 168 -6.69 -25.86 -23.13
C ASP A 168 -7.49 -26.16 -21.85
N CYS A 169 -7.30 -25.31 -20.84
CA CYS A 169 -7.96 -25.40 -19.55
C CYS A 169 -8.55 -24.06 -19.12
N HIS A 170 -9.34 -24.08 -18.07
CA HIS A 170 -9.84 -22.89 -17.40
C HIS A 170 -9.31 -22.83 -15.97
N VAL A 171 -8.85 -21.66 -15.53
CA VAL A 171 -8.41 -21.41 -14.16
C VAL A 171 -9.40 -20.44 -13.54
N GLU A 172 -10.02 -20.88 -12.44
CA GLU A 172 -10.89 -20.03 -11.66
C GLU A 172 -10.02 -19.14 -10.76
N LEU A 173 -10.10 -17.83 -10.99
CA LEU A 173 -9.35 -16.84 -10.23
C LEU A 173 -10.31 -16.21 -9.22
N ASP A 174 -10.44 -16.84 -8.05
CA ASP A 174 -11.09 -16.18 -6.92
C ASP A 174 -10.37 -14.86 -6.61
N GLU A 175 -11.14 -13.79 -6.46
CA GLU A 175 -10.58 -12.44 -6.30
C GLU A 175 -9.92 -12.25 -4.94
N THR A 176 -10.40 -12.94 -3.89
CA THR A 176 -9.79 -12.87 -2.56
C THR A 176 -8.42 -13.52 -2.57
N LEU A 177 -8.34 -14.73 -3.12
CA LEU A 177 -7.09 -15.47 -3.27
C LEU A 177 -6.11 -14.75 -4.20
N LEU A 178 -6.58 -14.18 -5.32
CA LEU A 178 -5.72 -13.41 -6.22
C LEU A 178 -5.14 -12.17 -5.56
N ASN A 179 -5.91 -11.48 -4.72
CA ASN A 179 -5.41 -10.37 -3.91
C ASN A 179 -4.39 -10.84 -2.85
N GLU A 180 -4.64 -11.96 -2.17
CA GLU A 180 -3.69 -12.55 -1.22
C GLU A 180 -2.37 -12.90 -1.92
N VAL A 181 -2.43 -13.70 -2.99
CA VAL A 181 -1.27 -14.13 -3.77
C VAL A 181 -0.48 -12.95 -4.31
N THR A 182 -1.16 -11.92 -4.82
CA THR A 182 -0.51 -10.69 -5.29
C THR A 182 0.30 -10.01 -4.17
N ASN A 183 -0.21 -10.00 -2.94
CA ASN A 183 0.49 -9.45 -1.78
C ASN A 183 1.64 -10.33 -1.26
N LEU A 184 1.62 -11.64 -1.53
CA LEU A 184 2.66 -12.59 -1.11
C LEU A 184 3.92 -12.56 -1.99
N VAL A 185 3.84 -12.04 -3.20
CA VAL A 185 4.92 -12.12 -4.19
C VAL A 185 5.38 -10.74 -4.68
N GLU A 186 6.69 -10.56 -4.82
CA GLU A 186 7.31 -9.34 -5.34
C GLU A 186 7.63 -9.47 -6.84
N TRP A 187 7.92 -10.70 -7.29
CA TRP A 187 8.20 -11.06 -8.69
C TRP A 187 7.43 -12.32 -9.09
N PRO A 188 6.21 -12.20 -9.63
CA PRO A 188 5.35 -13.35 -9.89
C PRO A 188 5.80 -14.17 -11.10
N THR A 189 5.98 -15.48 -10.91
CA THR A 189 6.03 -16.47 -12.00
C THR A 189 4.95 -17.52 -11.78
N VAL A 190 4.01 -17.62 -12.72
CA VAL A 190 2.90 -18.59 -12.68
C VAL A 190 3.37 -19.93 -13.23
N LEU A 191 3.00 -21.01 -12.56
CA LEU A 191 3.25 -22.39 -13.02
C LEU A 191 2.02 -23.28 -12.79
N ILE A 192 1.87 -24.29 -13.64
CA ILE A 192 0.87 -25.35 -13.48
C ILE A 192 1.54 -26.58 -12.85
N GLY A 193 0.88 -27.10 -11.82
CA GLY A 193 1.21 -28.38 -11.21
C GLY A 193 0.14 -29.42 -11.48
N ASN A 194 0.43 -30.64 -11.05
CA ASN A 194 -0.46 -31.78 -11.11
C ASN A 194 -0.49 -32.43 -9.74
N PHE A 195 -1.60 -33.06 -9.40
CA PHE A 195 -1.73 -33.97 -8.26
C PHE A 195 -2.22 -35.34 -8.76
N GLU A 196 -2.17 -36.36 -7.90
CA GLU A 196 -2.59 -37.73 -8.24
C GLU A 196 -4.08 -37.77 -8.61
N LYS A 197 -4.44 -38.52 -9.65
CA LYS A 197 -5.82 -38.49 -10.17
C LYS A 197 -6.81 -39.10 -9.20
N GLU A 198 -6.33 -39.98 -8.35
CA GLU A 198 -7.01 -40.68 -7.27
C GLU A 198 -7.66 -39.68 -6.30
N PHE A 199 -7.08 -38.50 -6.11
CA PHE A 199 -7.70 -37.45 -5.29
C PHE A 199 -9.01 -36.93 -5.86
N LEU A 200 -9.29 -37.09 -7.17
CA LEU A 200 -10.58 -36.72 -7.77
C LEU A 200 -11.74 -37.63 -7.33
N GLU A 201 -11.48 -38.67 -6.52
CA GLU A 201 -12.52 -39.43 -5.81
C GLU A 201 -13.09 -38.64 -4.62
N LEU A 202 -12.35 -37.65 -4.11
CA LEU A 202 -12.84 -36.73 -3.09
C LEU A 202 -13.80 -35.71 -3.70
N PRO A 203 -14.77 -35.18 -2.92
CA PRO A 203 -15.63 -34.10 -3.39
C PRO A 203 -14.80 -32.87 -3.83
N ASP A 204 -15.16 -32.27 -4.96
CA ASP A 204 -14.45 -31.11 -5.54
C ASP A 204 -14.28 -29.98 -4.52
N GLU A 205 -15.28 -29.73 -3.67
CA GLU A 205 -15.25 -28.71 -2.61
C GLU A 205 -14.10 -28.90 -1.62
N VAL A 206 -13.79 -30.15 -1.27
CA VAL A 206 -12.69 -30.48 -0.34
C VAL A 206 -11.34 -30.16 -0.97
N LEU A 207 -11.17 -30.52 -2.25
CA LEU A 207 -9.94 -30.24 -3.01
C LEU A 207 -9.74 -28.75 -3.24
N ILE A 208 -10.80 -28.05 -3.65
CA ILE A 208 -10.78 -26.60 -3.89
C ILE A 208 -10.43 -25.86 -2.60
N THR A 209 -11.09 -26.19 -1.49
CA THR A 209 -10.81 -25.56 -0.18
C THR A 209 -9.36 -25.79 0.23
N SER A 210 -8.84 -27.00 0.05
CA SER A 210 -7.44 -27.32 0.36
C SER A 210 -6.45 -26.53 -0.51
N MET A 211 -6.73 -26.46 -1.82
CA MET A 211 -5.95 -25.68 -2.79
C MET A 211 -5.91 -24.20 -2.41
N GLU A 212 -7.07 -23.57 -2.23
CA GLU A 212 -7.18 -22.13 -2.09
C GLU A 212 -6.69 -21.66 -0.72
N ILE A 213 -7.18 -22.28 0.36
CA ILE A 213 -6.92 -21.78 1.73
C ILE A 213 -5.54 -22.20 2.24
N HIS A 214 -5.17 -23.48 2.06
CA HIS A 214 -3.94 -24.00 2.65
C HIS A 214 -2.74 -23.79 1.74
N GLN A 215 -2.92 -23.95 0.43
CA GLN A 215 -1.81 -23.91 -0.53
C GLN A 215 -1.71 -22.62 -1.34
N ARG A 216 -2.76 -21.80 -1.37
CA ARG A 216 -2.87 -20.59 -2.21
C ARG A 216 -2.72 -20.93 -3.69
N TYR A 217 -3.35 -22.03 -4.09
CA TYR A 217 -3.38 -22.53 -5.46
C TYR A 217 -4.77 -22.27 -6.06
N PHE A 218 -4.79 -21.98 -7.35
CA PHE A 218 -6.02 -21.83 -8.12
C PHE A 218 -6.42 -23.18 -8.73
N PRO A 219 -7.67 -23.62 -8.55
CA PRO A 219 -8.16 -24.85 -9.17
C PRO A 219 -8.22 -24.71 -10.70
N VAL A 220 -8.01 -25.84 -11.39
CA VAL A 220 -8.01 -25.91 -12.85
C VAL A 220 -9.15 -26.80 -13.31
N PHE A 221 -9.96 -26.30 -14.23
CA PHE A 221 -11.11 -26.98 -14.82
C PHE A 221 -10.87 -27.22 -16.31
N ASN A 222 -11.66 -28.14 -16.88
CA ASN A 222 -11.68 -28.32 -18.32
C ASN A 222 -12.17 -27.04 -19.05
N SER A 223 -11.67 -26.81 -20.27
CA SER A 223 -11.95 -25.61 -21.09
C SER A 223 -13.39 -25.54 -21.66
N LYS A 224 -14.29 -26.47 -21.33
CA LYS A 224 -15.55 -26.70 -22.08
C LYS A 224 -16.44 -25.44 -22.22
N LYS A 225 -16.29 -24.78 -23.37
CA LYS A 225 -17.36 -24.13 -24.15
C LYS A 225 -18.19 -25.20 -24.87
N LYS A 226 -19.04 -25.98 -24.19
CA LYS A 226 -20.11 -26.71 -24.89
C LYS A 226 -21.42 -26.64 -24.11
N LYS A 227 -22.39 -26.03 -24.81
CA LYS A 227 -23.81 -25.94 -24.51
C LYS A 227 -24.37 -27.30 -24.08
N SER A 228 -25.37 -27.22 -23.21
CA SER A 228 -26.17 -28.29 -22.59
C SER A 228 -25.64 -28.76 -21.22
N PHE A 229 -26.17 -28.15 -20.16
CA PHE A 229 -26.26 -28.66 -18.77
C PHE A 229 -25.07 -29.54 -18.28
N GLY A 230 -23.83 -29.04 -18.38
CA GLY A 230 -22.65 -29.78 -17.95
C GLY A 230 -21.79 -28.96 -17.01
N GLU A 231 -21.66 -29.41 -15.76
CA GLU A 231 -20.82 -28.82 -14.71
C GLU A 231 -19.35 -28.66 -15.15
N LYS A 232 -18.68 -27.61 -14.64
CA LYS A 232 -17.23 -27.46 -14.79
C LYS A 232 -16.57 -28.70 -14.17
N LYS A 233 -15.76 -29.44 -14.93
CA LYS A 233 -15.07 -30.62 -14.41
C LYS A 233 -13.69 -30.24 -13.89
N LEU A 234 -13.43 -30.47 -12.61
CA LEU A 234 -12.12 -30.30 -12.01
C LEU A 234 -11.09 -31.23 -12.68
N LEU A 235 -9.91 -30.68 -13.01
CA LEU A 235 -8.77 -31.42 -13.53
C LEU A 235 -7.80 -31.74 -12.39
N PRO A 236 -6.95 -32.78 -12.52
CA PRO A 236 -5.91 -33.12 -11.54
C PRO A 236 -4.72 -32.15 -11.63
N ASN A 237 -5.04 -30.85 -11.59
CA ASN A 237 -4.19 -29.73 -11.91
C ASN A 237 -4.49 -28.56 -11.00
N PHE A 238 -3.44 -27.82 -10.67
CA PHE A 238 -3.54 -26.56 -9.94
C PHE A 238 -2.60 -25.54 -10.56
N VAL A 239 -2.92 -24.26 -10.40
CA VAL A 239 -2.04 -23.16 -10.76
C VAL A 239 -1.54 -22.47 -9.50
N THR A 240 -0.25 -22.17 -9.45
CA THR A 240 0.35 -21.47 -8.31
C THR A 240 1.29 -20.38 -8.80
N VAL A 241 1.55 -19.41 -7.94
CA VAL A 241 2.40 -18.25 -8.23
C VAL A 241 3.61 -18.28 -7.33
N ARG A 242 4.78 -18.41 -7.94
CA ARG A 242 6.06 -18.32 -7.25
C ARG A 242 6.49 -16.86 -7.13
N ASN A 243 7.06 -16.51 -5.98
CA ASN A 243 7.91 -15.31 -5.85
C ASN A 243 9.33 -15.62 -6.35
N GLY A 244 9.60 -15.32 -7.61
CA GLY A 244 10.88 -15.64 -8.24
C GLY A 244 10.77 -15.81 -9.75
N ASP A 245 11.86 -16.25 -10.38
CA ASP A 245 11.96 -16.42 -11.83
C ASP A 245 11.62 -17.86 -12.28
N SER A 246 11.86 -18.13 -13.56
CA SER A 246 11.62 -19.44 -14.18
C SER A 246 12.70 -20.48 -13.90
N LYS A 247 13.69 -20.20 -13.05
CA LYS A 247 14.78 -21.15 -12.77
C LYS A 247 14.27 -22.31 -11.92
N SER A 248 14.50 -23.54 -12.38
CA SER A 248 14.14 -24.79 -11.66
C SER A 248 12.63 -24.94 -11.37
N LEU A 249 11.76 -24.46 -12.27
CA LEU A 249 10.30 -24.60 -12.11
C LEU A 249 9.85 -26.06 -11.95
N ASP A 250 10.52 -27.02 -12.59
CA ASP A 250 10.17 -28.44 -12.41
C ASP A 250 10.39 -28.95 -10.99
N THR A 251 11.42 -28.48 -10.30
CA THR A 251 11.65 -28.82 -8.89
C THR A 251 10.59 -28.20 -8.00
N VAL A 252 10.21 -26.94 -8.26
CA VAL A 252 9.12 -26.27 -7.52
C VAL A 252 7.79 -26.98 -7.76
N ARG A 253 7.49 -27.32 -9.02
CA ARG A 253 6.29 -28.07 -9.41
C ARG A 253 6.19 -29.40 -8.67
N ARG A 254 7.28 -30.18 -8.63
CA ARG A 254 7.33 -31.45 -7.88
C ARG A 254 7.18 -31.26 -6.37
N GLY A 255 7.78 -30.22 -5.80
CA GLY A 255 7.63 -29.90 -4.37
C GLY A 255 6.18 -29.58 -4.01
N ASN A 256 5.53 -28.74 -4.82
CA ASN A 256 4.15 -28.34 -4.62
C ASN A 256 3.15 -29.50 -4.81
N ALA A 257 3.42 -30.40 -5.75
CA ALA A 257 2.57 -31.58 -5.98
C ALA A 257 2.53 -32.54 -4.78
N LYS A 258 3.61 -32.64 -3.99
CA LYS A 258 3.69 -33.53 -2.83
C LYS A 258 2.81 -33.12 -1.66
N VAL A 259 2.35 -31.87 -1.62
CA VAL A 259 1.60 -31.33 -0.47
C VAL A 259 0.13 -31.81 -0.47
N PHE A 260 -0.34 -32.42 -1.57
CA PHE A 260 -1.67 -33.05 -1.62
C PHE A 260 -1.72 -34.45 -1.02
N VAL A 261 -0.56 -35.05 -0.73
CA VAL A 261 -0.50 -36.37 -0.10
C VAL A 261 -0.74 -36.17 1.40
N PRO A 262 -1.83 -36.71 1.98
CA PRO A 262 -1.95 -36.80 3.43
C PRO A 262 -0.78 -37.63 3.95
N ASP A 263 -0.12 -37.15 5.02
CA ASP A 263 0.81 -37.99 5.79
C ASP A 263 0.07 -39.19 6.43
#